data_AF-A0A1T4QTE5-F1
#
_entry.id   AF-A0A1T4QTE5-F1
#
_cell.length_a   1.000
_cell.length_b   1.000
_cell.length_c   1.000
_cell.angle_alpha   90.00
_cell.angle_beta   90.00
_cell.angle_gamma   90.00
#
_symmetry.space_group_name_H-M   'P 1'
#
loop_
_entity.id
_entity.type
_entity.pdbx_description
1 polymer ?
#
loop_
_entity_poly.entity_id
_entity_poly.type
_entity_poly.pdbx_seq_one_letter_code
_entity_poly.pdbx_strand_id
1 'polypeptide(L)'
;MSKVIRIKNEVVTVGNDDGSFLEVPLSELNFKPVVGEIVEVFTSDDKTVIYRNGKSPAFPPKGRPVNQLAYCLFAFFLGGIGVHKFYAGKVGQGIVYLLFCWTLIPCIIALVECIIGITKKADAEGNIYFT
;
A
#
# COMPACT_ATOMS: atom_id res chain seq x y z
N MET A 1 -2.75 14.31 -17.44
CA MET A 1 -2.01 13.56 -16.39
C MET A 1 -0.77 12.96 -17.04
N SER A 2 0.31 12.79 -16.29
CA SER A 2 1.59 12.33 -16.83
C SER A 2 2.07 11.11 -16.05
N LYS A 3 2.66 10.13 -16.71
CA LYS A 3 3.10 8.86 -16.11
C LYS A 3 4.56 8.59 -16.39
N VAL A 4 5.32 8.16 -15.39
CA VAL A 4 6.71 7.71 -15.57
C VAL A 4 6.70 6.38 -16.34
N ILE A 5 7.26 6.39 -17.56
CA ILE A 5 7.29 5.22 -18.45
C ILE A 5 8.59 4.45 -18.27
N ARG A 6 9.71 5.16 -18.07
CA ARG A 6 11.03 4.52 -18.06
C ARG A 6 12.04 5.30 -17.22
N ILE A 7 12.95 4.55 -16.57
CA ILE A 7 14.13 5.10 -15.91
C ILE A 7 15.34 4.36 -16.48
N LYS A 8 16.27 5.08 -17.09
CA LYS A 8 17.49 4.51 -17.69
C LYS A 8 18.63 5.52 -17.57
N ASN A 9 19.85 5.08 -17.23
CA ASN A 9 21.05 5.93 -17.21
C ASN A 9 20.84 7.33 -16.59
N GLU A 10 20.30 7.37 -15.38
CA GLU A 10 20.09 8.64 -14.66
C GLU A 10 19.06 9.61 -15.28
N VAL A 11 18.29 9.19 -16.29
CA VAL A 11 17.18 9.97 -16.87
C VAL A 11 15.84 9.28 -16.67
N VAL A 12 14.80 10.10 -16.50
CA VAL A 12 13.41 9.69 -16.27
C VAL A 12 12.59 10.14 -17.45
N THR A 13 11.97 9.19 -18.14
CA THR A 13 11.04 9.46 -19.24
C THR A 13 9.62 9.47 -18.68
N VAL A 14 8.99 10.64 -18.68
CA VAL A 14 7.59 10.87 -18.32
C VAL A 14 6.77 11.00 -19.60
N GLY A 15 5.73 10.19 -19.78
CA GLY A 15 4.78 10.36 -20.88
C GLY A 15 3.56 11.15 -20.42
N ASN A 16 3.16 12.17 -21.18
CA ASN A 16 1.89 12.87 -21.00
C ASN A 16 0.76 12.10 -21.71
N ASP A 17 -0.49 12.33 -21.29
CA ASP A 17 -1.68 11.78 -21.95
C ASP A 17 -1.82 12.17 -23.43
N ASP A 18 -1.19 13.28 -23.85
CA ASP A 18 -1.13 13.73 -25.26
C ASP A 18 -0.14 12.93 -26.13
N GLY A 19 0.54 11.93 -25.57
CA GLY A 19 1.53 11.10 -26.27
C GLY A 19 2.92 11.75 -26.40
N SER A 20 3.14 12.92 -25.78
CA SER A 20 4.46 13.55 -25.68
C SER A 20 5.29 12.91 -24.58
N PHE A 21 6.60 12.75 -24.84
CA PHE A 21 7.58 12.23 -23.89
C PHE A 21 8.47 13.36 -23.40
N LEU A 22 8.63 13.47 -22.08
CA LEU A 22 9.54 14.39 -21.42
C LEU A 22 10.64 13.60 -20.73
N GLU A 23 11.90 13.91 -21.05
CA GLU A 23 13.05 13.32 -20.39
C GLU A 23 13.61 14.32 -19.38
N VAL A 24 13.66 13.92 -18.11
CA VAL A 24 14.19 14.75 -17.03
C VAL A 24 15.33 14.01 -16.32
N PRO A 25 16.50 14.65 -16.14
CA PRO A 25 17.61 14.06 -15.40
C PRO A 25 17.25 13.88 -13.92
N LEU A 26 17.70 12.77 -13.33
CA LEU A 26 17.46 12.42 -11.92
C LEU A 26 17.99 13.48 -10.94
N SER A 27 18.98 14.27 -11.34
CA SER A 27 19.55 15.37 -10.55
C SER A 27 18.59 16.54 -10.33
N GLU A 28 17.62 16.74 -11.21
CA GLU A 28 16.60 17.79 -11.08
C GLU A 28 15.40 17.36 -10.24
N LEU A 29 15.32 16.07 -9.90
CA LEU A 29 14.24 15.52 -9.10
C LEU A 29 14.58 15.58 -7.61
N ASN A 30 13.69 16.20 -6.83
CA ASN A 30 13.76 16.18 -5.36
C ASN A 30 13.35 14.81 -4.75
N PHE A 31 13.08 13.79 -5.58
CA PHE A 31 12.63 12.48 -5.13
C PHE A 31 13.19 11.35 -6.02
N LYS A 32 13.23 10.13 -5.48
CA LYS A 32 13.63 8.93 -6.22
C LYS A 32 12.40 8.35 -6.94
N PRO A 33 12.29 8.48 -8.28
CA PRO A 33 11.10 8.11 -9.05
C PRO A 33 10.98 6.59 -9.19
N VAL A 34 9.74 6.10 -9.32
CA VAL A 34 9.44 4.68 -9.59
C VAL A 34 8.72 4.55 -10.94
N VAL A 35 9.06 3.52 -11.72
CA VAL A 35 8.39 3.25 -13.00
C VAL A 35 6.90 3.00 -12.77
N GLY A 36 6.04 3.66 -13.54
CA GLY A 36 4.59 3.59 -13.41
C GLY A 36 3.97 4.63 -12.47
N GLU A 37 4.77 5.49 -11.84
CA GLU A 37 4.31 6.57 -10.97
C GLU A 37 3.61 7.68 -11.78
N ILE A 38 2.48 8.16 -11.29
CA ILE A 38 1.74 9.28 -11.88
C ILE A 38 2.31 10.57 -11.29
N VAL A 39 2.75 11.47 -12.16
CA VAL A 39 3.36 12.75 -11.79
C VAL A 39 2.63 13.89 -12.50
N GLU A 40 2.57 15.06 -11.87
CA GLU A 40 2.09 16.27 -12.50
C GLU A 40 3.28 17.10 -12.97
N VAL A 41 3.34 17.29 -14.28
CA VAL A 41 4.38 18.09 -14.92
C VAL A 41 3.83 19.49 -15.10
N PHE A 42 4.42 20.47 -14.42
CA PHE A 42 4.11 21.89 -14.66
C PHE A 42 5.29 22.50 -15.43
N THR A 43 5.01 22.97 -16.65
CA THR A 43 5.98 23.69 -17.49
C THR A 43 5.79 25.19 -17.25
N SER A 44 6.74 25.83 -16.58
CA SER A 44 6.80 27.30 -16.47
C SER A 44 8.14 27.76 -17.04
N ASP A 45 8.05 28.46 -18.17
CA ASP A 45 9.00 29.01 -19.18
C ASP A 45 10.53 28.78 -19.12
N ASP A 46 11.15 28.35 -18.03
CA ASP A 46 12.59 28.04 -17.97
C ASP A 46 12.95 26.87 -17.03
N LYS A 47 11.95 26.26 -16.36
CA LYS A 47 12.14 25.12 -15.43
C LYS A 47 10.96 24.18 -15.46
N THR A 48 11.21 22.91 -15.75
CA THR A 48 10.19 21.86 -15.60
C THR A 48 10.17 21.39 -14.16
N VAL A 49 9.16 21.79 -13.39
CA VAL A 49 9.01 21.33 -12.01
C VAL A 49 7.99 20.20 -11.98
N ILE A 50 8.48 18.99 -11.71
CA ILE A 50 7.66 17.79 -11.58
C ILE A 50 7.15 17.74 -10.14
N TYR A 51 5.86 18.03 -9.96
CA TYR A 51 5.19 17.86 -8.69
C TYR A 51 4.54 16.49 -8.63
N ARG A 52 4.63 15.88 -7.46
CA ARG A 52 3.88 14.67 -7.16
C ARG A 52 2.46 15.11 -6.86
N ASN A 53 1.51 14.80 -7.73
CA ASN A 53 0.10 14.87 -7.32
C ASN A 53 -0.02 14.02 -6.05
N GLY A 54 -0.60 14.58 -4.99
CA GLY A 54 -0.52 14.17 -3.58
C GLY A 54 -0.98 12.75 -3.20
N LYS A 55 -0.99 11.81 -4.14
CA LYS A 55 -1.00 10.36 -3.92
C LYS A 55 0.38 9.79 -4.26
N SER A 56 1.38 10.18 -3.49
CA SER A 56 2.55 9.31 -3.38
C SER A 56 2.06 7.94 -2.95
N PRO A 57 2.48 6.82 -3.56
CA PRO A 57 2.64 5.64 -2.75
C PRO A 57 3.76 6.02 -1.77
N ALA A 58 3.39 6.52 -0.58
CA ALA A 58 4.23 6.35 0.59
C ALA A 58 4.67 4.88 0.52
N PHE A 59 5.99 4.66 0.39
CA PHE A 59 6.67 3.37 0.22
C PHE A 59 5.71 2.17 0.15
N PRO A 60 5.62 1.42 -0.97
CA PRO A 60 4.54 0.45 -1.22
C PRO A 60 4.22 -0.29 0.08
N PRO A 61 2.99 -0.12 0.60
CA PRO A 61 2.69 -0.45 1.97
C PRO A 61 3.14 -1.88 2.24
N LYS A 62 4.07 -2.02 3.19
CA LYS A 62 4.74 -3.30 3.44
C LYS A 62 3.72 -4.27 4.03
N GLY A 63 3.25 -5.20 3.20
CA GLY A 63 2.29 -6.23 3.58
C GLY A 63 1.33 -6.55 2.45
N ARG A 64 0.60 -7.66 2.59
CA ARG A 64 -0.48 -8.02 1.66
C ARG A 64 -1.67 -7.06 1.87
N PRO A 65 -2.26 -6.49 0.81
CA PRO A 65 -3.50 -5.74 0.94
C PRO A 65 -4.60 -6.70 1.39
N VAL A 66 -5.30 -6.33 2.45
CA VAL A 66 -6.48 -7.08 2.91
C VAL A 66 -7.65 -6.15 3.10
N ASN A 67 -8.81 -6.56 2.59
CA ASN A 67 -10.04 -5.82 2.78
C ASN A 67 -10.35 -5.71 4.29
N GLN A 68 -10.50 -4.49 4.77
CA GLN A 68 -10.71 -4.18 6.19
C GLN A 68 -11.94 -4.88 6.74
N LEU A 69 -13.06 -4.86 6.00
CA LEU A 69 -14.32 -5.43 6.45
C LEU A 69 -14.22 -6.95 6.57
N ALA A 70 -13.64 -7.60 5.55
CA ALA A 70 -13.43 -9.05 5.56
C ALA A 70 -12.52 -9.48 6.72
N TYR A 71 -11.44 -8.73 6.98
CA TYR A 71 -10.55 -8.98 8.12
C TYR A 71 -11.30 -8.92 9.45
N CYS A 72 -12.12 -7.88 9.65
CA CYS A 72 -12.88 -7.70 10.90
C CYS A 72 -13.94 -8.80 11.08
N LEU A 73 -14.62 -9.21 10.02
CA LEU A 73 -15.57 -10.33 10.05
C LEU A 73 -14.87 -11.64 10.43
N PHE A 74 -13.71 -11.93 9.84
CA PHE A 74 -12.93 -13.10 10.20
C PHE A 74 -12.36 -13.03 11.62
N ALA A 75 -12.00 -11.84 12.10
CA ALA A 75 -11.52 -11.65 13.47
C ALA A 75 -12.65 -11.84 14.50
N PHE A 76 -13.87 -11.38 14.19
CA PHE A 76 -15.02 -11.48 15.09
C PHE A 76 -15.61 -12.89 15.12
N PHE A 77 -15.88 -13.50 13.96
CA PHE A 77 -16.55 -14.81 13.88
C PHE A 77 -15.58 -16.00 13.94
N LEU A 78 -14.39 -15.86 13.35
CA LEU A 78 -13.37 -16.93 13.25
C LEU A 78 -12.09 -16.57 14.01
N GLY A 79 -12.20 -15.71 15.01
CA GLY A 79 -11.09 -15.22 15.82
C GLY A 79 -10.35 -16.31 16.57
N GLY A 80 -11.09 -17.24 17.20
CA GLY A 80 -10.52 -18.34 17.96
C GLY A 80 -9.67 -19.33 17.14
N ILE A 81 -9.92 -19.43 15.84
CA ILE A 81 -9.16 -20.28 14.89
C ILE A 81 -7.98 -19.50 14.29
N GLY A 82 -8.04 -18.16 14.27
CA GLY A 82 -6.97 -17.31 13.74
C GLY A 82 -7.03 -17.07 12.22
N VAL A 83 -8.19 -17.27 11.57
CA VAL A 83 -8.35 -17.14 10.11
C VAL A 83 -7.96 -15.75 9.59
N HIS A 84 -8.26 -14.70 10.36
CA HIS A 84 -7.87 -13.33 10.03
C HIS A 84 -6.34 -13.13 9.88
N LYS A 85 -5.52 -13.89 10.61
CA LYS A 85 -4.05 -13.88 10.45
C LYS A 85 -3.58 -14.52 9.15
N PHE A 86 -4.20 -15.62 8.75
CA PHE A 86 -3.95 -16.25 7.45
C PHE A 86 -4.38 -15.34 6.30
N TYR A 87 -5.50 -14.64 6.47
CA TYR A 87 -5.98 -13.66 5.50
C TYR A 87 -4.96 -12.52 5.29
N ALA A 88 -4.38 -12.00 6.37
CA ALA A 88 -3.29 -11.02 6.34
C ALA A 88 -1.93 -11.55 5.86
N GLY A 89 -1.82 -12.83 5.46
CA GLY A 89 -0.57 -13.44 5.02
C GLY A 89 0.41 -13.79 6.16
N LYS A 90 0.00 -13.64 7.42
CA LYS A 90 0.80 -13.97 8.61
C LYS A 90 0.58 -15.43 9.01
N VAL A 91 0.96 -16.35 8.13
CA VAL A 91 0.74 -17.81 8.28
C VAL A 91 1.29 -18.35 9.60
N GLY A 92 2.51 -17.93 10.00
CA GLY A 92 3.11 -18.34 11.27
C GLY A 92 2.24 -17.98 12.48
N GLN A 93 1.72 -16.75 12.56
CA GLN A 93 0.80 -16.34 13.63
C GLN A 93 -0.53 -17.10 13.57
N GLY A 94 -1.03 -17.38 12.37
CA GLY A 94 -2.22 -18.20 12.19
C GLY A 94 -2.06 -19.63 12.74
N ILE A 95 -0.90 -20.26 12.52
CA ILE A 95 -0.61 -21.60 13.06
C ILE A 95 -0.57 -21.57 14.59
N VAL A 96 0.05 -20.54 15.18
CA VAL A 96 0.03 -20.37 16.64
C VAL A 96 -1.40 -20.29 17.17
N TYR A 97 -2.27 -19.52 16.51
CA TYR A 97 -3.69 -19.44 16.89
C TYR A 97 -4.40 -20.79 16.77
N LEU A 98 -4.13 -21.57 15.72
CA LEU A 98 -4.68 -22.92 15.56
C LEU A 98 -4.22 -23.86 16.68
N LEU A 99 -2.96 -23.82 17.08
CA LEU A 99 -2.43 -24.66 18.16
C LEU A 99 -3.01 -24.28 19.53
N PHE A 100 -3.26 -22.99 19.75
CA PHE A 100 -3.83 -22.49 20.99
C PHE A 100 -5.37 -22.37 20.96
N CYS A 101 -6.05 -22.79 19.88
CA CYS A 101 -7.49 -22.55 19.70
C CYS A 101 -8.35 -23.18 20.82
N TRP A 102 -7.90 -24.30 21.39
CA TRP A 102 -8.54 -24.98 22.52
C TRP A 102 -8.48 -24.19 23.85
N THR A 103 -7.58 -23.21 23.98
CA THR A 103 -7.44 -22.42 25.22
C THR A 103 -8.42 -21.25 25.32
N LEU A 104 -9.21 -20.98 24.28
CA LEU A 104 -10.06 -19.77 24.14
C LEU A 104 -9.34 -18.41 24.18
N ILE A 105 -8.07 -18.36 24.62
CA ILE A 105 -7.21 -17.17 24.61
C ILE A 105 -7.15 -16.50 23.21
N PRO A 106 -7.00 -17.24 22.09
CA PRO A 106 -6.97 -16.64 20.76
C PRO A 106 -8.25 -15.87 20.39
N CYS A 107 -9.39 -16.22 20.99
CA CYS A 107 -10.66 -15.54 20.78
C CYS A 107 -10.63 -14.11 21.33
N ILE A 108 -10.08 -13.93 22.54
CA ILE A 108 -9.95 -12.61 23.18
C ILE A 108 -8.97 -11.74 22.39
N ILE A 109 -7.82 -12.29 22.00
CA ILE A 109 -6.82 -11.53 21.22
C ILE A 109 -7.40 -11.14 19.85
N ALA A 110 -8.14 -12.03 19.19
CA ALA A 110 -8.80 -11.73 17.93
C ALA A 110 -9.84 -10.61 18.05
N LEU A 111 -10.57 -10.53 19.18
CA LEU A 111 -11.50 -9.44 19.44
C LEU A 111 -10.78 -8.08 19.57
N VAL A 112 -9.64 -8.05 20.25
CA VAL A 112 -8.78 -6.85 20.31
C VAL A 112 -8.28 -6.47 18.92
N GLU A 113 -7.83 -7.45 18.13
CA GLU A 113 -7.39 -7.20 16.75
C GLU A 113 -8.51 -6.75 15.82
N CYS A 114 -9.75 -7.19 16.05
CA CYS A 114 -10.91 -6.70 15.33
C CYS A 114 -11.09 -5.18 15.57
N ILE A 115 -11.00 -4.74 16.83
CA ILE A 115 -11.09 -3.30 17.18
C ILE A 115 -9.95 -2.51 16.52
N ILE A 116 -8.73 -3.04 16.54
CA ILE A 116 -7.57 -2.42 15.86
C ILE A 116 -7.79 -2.37 14.34
N GLY A 117 -8.38 -3.42 13.76
CA GLY A 117 -8.68 -3.49 12.34
C GLY A 117 -9.71 -2.45 11.90
N ILE A 118 -10.76 -2.24 12.70
CA ILE A 118 -11.80 -1.23 12.44
C ILE A 118 -11.24 0.20 12.58
N THR A 119 -10.35 0.42 13.55
CA THR A 119 -9.75 1.74 13.82
C THR A 119 -8.58 2.08 12.89
N LYS A 120 -8.03 1.09 12.18
CA LYS A 120 -7.03 1.34 11.13
C LYS A 120 -7.63 2.12 9.97
N LYS A 121 -6.83 3.06 9.45
CA LYS A 121 -7.20 3.84 8.27
C LYS A 121 -7.09 2.96 7.01
N ALA A 122 -8.23 2.66 6.39
CA ALA A 122 -8.28 2.07 5.06
C ALA A 122 -7.77 3.03 3.99
N ASP A 123 -7.22 2.46 2.92
CA ASP A 123 -6.95 3.20 1.68
C ASP A 123 -8.25 3.46 0.89
N ALA A 124 -8.12 4.10 -0.28
CA ALA A 124 -9.26 4.43 -1.14
C ALA A 124 -10.04 3.21 -1.65
N GLU A 125 -9.44 2.01 -1.59
CA GLU A 125 -10.03 0.74 -2.02
C GLU A 125 -10.63 -0.05 -0.82
N GLY A 126 -10.55 0.49 0.40
CA GLY A 126 -11.03 -0.18 1.61
C GLY A 126 -10.07 -1.24 2.15
N ASN A 127 -8.80 -1.22 1.71
CA ASN A 127 -7.79 -2.17 2.15
C ASN A 127 -6.95 -1.60 3.30
N ILE A 128 -6.51 -2.50 4.18
CA ILE A 128 -5.56 -2.23 5.25
C ILE A 128 -4.33 -3.12 5.09
N TYR A 129 -3.20 -2.65 5.60
CA TYR A 129 -1.92 -3.33 5.48
C TYR A 129 -1.38 -3.69 6.86
N PHE A 130 -0.85 -4.90 6.99
CA PHE A 130 -0.23 -5.40 8.20
C PHE A 130 1.24 -5.67 7.93
N THR A 131 2.11 -4.81 8.48
CA THR A 131 3.56 -5.04 8.57
C THR A 131 3.88 -6.16 9.56
#